data_AF-A0A9D7KL11-F1
#
_entry.id   AF-A0A9D7KL11-F1
#
_cell.length_a   1.000
_cell.length_b   1.000
_cell.length_c   1.000
_cell.angle_alpha   90.00
_cell.angle_beta   90.00
_cell.angle_gamma   90.00
#
_symmetry.space_group_name_H-M   'P 1'
#
loop_
_entity.id
_entity.type
_entity.pdbx_description
1 polymer ?
#
loop_
_entity_poly.entity_id
_entity_poly.type
_entity_poly.pdbx_seq_one_letter_code
_entity_poly.pdbx_strand_id
1 'polypeptide(L)'
;MEKFVRFNDKLQELAGTTASVLSLILVLLVSADVAGRYLFNTGSVAAQELEWHIFAVIFLLAAGYTMKHDEHVKVDVLYTKFSPKRKLLTNIFGTIFMLFPFCLFIIYYSIDFFLPL
;
A
#
# COMPACT_ATOMS: atom_id res chain seq x y z
N MET A 1 8.81 -23.02 -14.24
CA MET A 1 8.06 -21.75 -14.21
C MET A 1 6.88 -21.81 -13.23
N GLU A 2 6.04 -22.85 -13.28
CA GLU A 2 4.85 -22.98 -12.41
C GLU A 2 5.12 -22.93 -10.90
N LYS A 3 6.21 -23.55 -10.41
CA LYS A 3 6.58 -23.50 -8.99
C LYS A 3 6.82 -22.07 -8.49
N PHE A 4 7.43 -21.22 -9.32
CA PHE A 4 7.71 -19.83 -8.99
C PHE A 4 6.42 -18.99 -8.95
N VAL A 5 5.55 -19.15 -9.95
CA VAL A 5 4.25 -18.47 -10.01
C VAL A 5 3.41 -18.82 -8.79
N ARG A 6 3.28 -20.11 -8.47
CA ARG A 6 2.52 -20.56 -7.29
C ARG A 6 3.09 -20.08 -5.97
N PHE A 7 4.43 -19.93 -5.89
CA PHE A 7 5.07 -19.37 -4.71
C PHE A 7 4.74 -17.89 -4.56
N ASN A 8 4.87 -17.10 -5.62
CA ASN A 8 4.50 -15.69 -5.63
C ASN A 8 3.02 -15.49 -5.30
N ASP A 9 2.12 -16.30 -5.89
CA ASP A 9 0.70 -16.21 -5.61
C ASP A 9 0.38 -16.43 -4.13
N LYS A 10 1.01 -17.42 -3.50
CA LYS A 10 0.85 -17.67 -2.05
C LYS A 10 1.36 -16.51 -1.20
N LEU A 11 2.50 -15.91 -1.57
CA LEU A 11 3.01 -14.75 -0.86
C LEU A 11 2.05 -13.57 -0.95
N GLN A 12 1.49 -13.31 -2.13
CA GLN A 12 0.51 -12.24 -2.33
C GLN A 12 -0.77 -12.48 -1.52
N GLU A 13 -1.30 -13.70 -1.53
CA GLU A 13 -2.49 -14.04 -0.71
C GLU A 13 -2.23 -13.89 0.79
N LEU A 14 -1.05 -14.32 1.26
CA LEU A 14 -0.66 -14.13 2.65
C LEU A 14 -0.56 -12.65 2.99
N ALA A 15 0.11 -11.85 2.15
CA ALA A 15 0.25 -10.42 2.33
C ALA A 15 -1.12 -9.72 2.40
N GLY A 16 -2.06 -10.05 1.50
CA GLY A 16 -3.42 -9.51 1.52
C GLY A 16 -4.19 -9.89 2.77
N THR A 17 -4.10 -11.15 3.21
CA THR A 17 -4.76 -11.62 4.44
C THR A 17 -4.19 -10.94 5.68
N THR A 18 -2.87 -10.82 5.78
CA THR A 18 -2.19 -10.10 6.86
C THR A 18 -2.58 -8.62 6.87
N ALA A 19 -2.59 -7.96 5.71
CA ALA A 19 -2.99 -6.56 5.58
C ALA A 19 -4.45 -6.33 6.01
N SER A 20 -5.37 -7.25 5.69
CA SER A 20 -6.77 -7.19 6.10
C SER A 20 -6.92 -7.22 7.63
N VAL A 21 -6.24 -8.16 8.30
CA VAL A 21 -6.25 -8.26 9.78
C VAL A 21 -5.62 -7.01 10.41
N LEU A 22 -4.49 -6.55 9.90
CA LEU A 22 -3.83 -5.33 10.37
C LEU A 22 -4.72 -4.09 10.19
N SER A 23 -5.52 -4.03 9.12
CA SER A 23 -6.45 -2.92 8.86
C SER A 23 -7.53 -2.83 9.94
N LEU A 24 -8.06 -3.98 10.40
CA LEU A 24 -9.00 -4.00 11.52
C LEU A 24 -8.34 -3.51 12.81
N ILE A 25 -7.10 -3.94 13.08
CA ILE A 25 -6.33 -3.48 14.25
C ILE A 25 -6.10 -1.98 14.18
N LEU A 26 -5.73 -1.45 13.01
CA LEU A 26 -5.51 -0.02 12.81
C LEU A 26 -6.77 0.80 13.09
N VAL A 27 -7.93 0.37 12.57
CA VAL A 27 -9.21 1.06 12.80
C VAL A 27 -9.55 1.09 14.30
N LEU A 28 -9.34 -0.02 15.01
CA LEU A 28 -9.56 -0.05 16.46
C LEU A 28 -8.60 0.87 17.21
N LEU A 29 -7.33 0.89 16.81
CA LEU A 29 -6.30 1.75 17.42
C LEU A 29 -6.64 3.24 17.24
N VAL A 30 -6.91 3.66 16.00
CA VAL A 30 -7.29 5.05 15.67
C VAL A 30 -8.57 5.43 16.40
N SER A 31 -9.56 4.53 16.45
CA SER A 31 -10.82 4.81 17.16
C SER A 31 -10.60 4.99 18.65
N ALA A 32 -9.73 4.18 19.26
CA ALA A 32 -9.37 4.29 20.66
C ALA A 32 -8.58 5.58 20.96
N ASP A 33 -7.62 5.96 20.11
CA ASP A 33 -6.86 7.21 20.28
C ASP A 33 -7.76 8.44 20.15
N VAL A 34 -8.63 8.46 19.14
CA VAL A 34 -9.62 9.54 18.93
C VAL A 34 -10.58 9.62 20.11
N ALA A 35 -11.13 8.49 20.57
CA ALA A 35 -12.02 8.46 21.74
C ALA A 35 -11.29 8.95 23.02
N GLY A 36 -10.06 8.50 23.25
CA GLY A 36 -9.18 8.99 24.32
C GLY A 36 -9.04 10.51 24.31
N ARG A 37 -8.77 11.06 23.13
CA ARG A 37 -8.51 12.49 22.94
C ARG A 37 -9.74 13.35 23.19
N TYR A 38 -10.92 12.94 22.70
CA TYR A 38 -12.12 13.75 22.78
C TYR A 38 -12.98 13.49 24.03
N LEU A 39 -13.01 12.25 24.55
CA LEU A 39 -13.83 11.91 25.72
C LEU A 39 -13.07 12.08 27.03
N PHE A 40 -11.76 11.82 27.02
CA PHE A 40 -10.93 11.80 28.23
C PHE A 40 -9.84 12.88 28.23
N ASN A 41 -9.73 13.67 27.15
CA ASN A 41 -8.68 14.68 26.96
C ASN A 41 -7.26 14.11 27.10
N THR A 42 -7.08 12.82 26.74
CA THR A 42 -5.78 12.12 26.76
C THR A 42 -5.33 11.84 25.33
N GLY A 43 -4.12 12.27 24.96
CA GLY A 43 -3.51 11.96 23.66
C GLY A 43 -2.18 11.24 23.85
N SER A 44 -1.88 10.26 22.98
CA SER A 44 -0.63 9.50 23.02
C SER A 44 0.14 9.65 21.72
N VAL A 45 1.30 10.31 21.78
CA VAL A 45 2.23 10.39 20.63
C VAL A 45 2.67 8.99 20.21
N ALA A 46 2.91 8.09 21.19
CA ALA A 46 3.30 6.72 20.90
C ALA A 46 2.21 5.93 20.16
N ALA A 47 0.93 6.17 20.47
CA ALA A 47 -0.18 5.55 19.74
C ALA A 47 -0.23 6.06 18.30
N GLN A 48 -0.08 7.37 18.11
CA GLN A 48 -0.05 8.00 16.79
C GLN A 48 1.12 7.51 15.93
N GLU A 49 2.32 7.37 16.52
CA GLU A 49 3.47 6.76 15.83
C GLU A 49 3.16 5.32 15.43
N LEU A 50 2.58 4.52 16.33
CA LEU A 50 2.21 3.13 16.04
C LEU A 50 1.19 3.03 14.89
N GLU A 51 0.21 3.92 14.83
CA GLU A 51 -0.76 4.00 13.73
C GLU A 51 -0.08 4.19 12.38
N TRP A 52 0.89 5.12 12.29
CA TRP A 52 1.63 5.40 11.06
C TRP A 52 2.45 4.19 10.61
N HIS A 53 3.07 3.48 11.55
CA HIS A 53 3.87 2.29 11.24
C HIS A 53 2.99 1.13 10.78
N ILE A 54 1.86 0.86 11.45
CA ILE A 54 0.91 -0.16 11.04
C ILE A 54 0.35 0.17 9.65
N PHE A 55 -0.02 1.43 9.41
CA PHE A 55 -0.50 1.89 8.12
C PHE A 55 0.53 1.68 7.00
N ALA A 56 1.81 2.01 7.24
CA ALA A 56 2.88 1.79 6.27
C ALA A 56 3.03 0.30 5.92
N VAL A 57 2.98 -0.60 6.92
CA VAL A 57 3.04 -2.05 6.69
C VAL A 57 1.84 -2.55 5.87
N ILE A 58 0.62 -2.09 6.20
CA ILE A 58 -0.58 -2.42 5.43
C ILE A 58 -0.41 -1.99 3.97
N PHE A 59 0.01 -0.75 3.73
CA PHE A 59 0.17 -0.20 2.39
C PHE A 59 1.16 -1.02 1.56
N LEU A 60 2.31 -1.37 2.13
CA LEU A 60 3.35 -2.15 1.45
C LEU A 60 2.88 -3.58 1.12
N LEU A 61 2.19 -4.25 2.06
CA LEU A 61 1.68 -5.61 1.85
C LEU A 61 0.51 -5.63 0.86
N ALA A 62 -0.42 -4.68 0.97
CA ALA A 62 -1.61 -4.61 0.14
C ALA A 62 -1.34 -4.16 -1.30
N ALA A 63 -0.26 -3.41 -1.55
CA ALA A 63 0.07 -2.92 -2.89
C ALA A 63 0.21 -4.05 -3.92
N GLY A 64 0.97 -5.09 -3.59
CA GLY A 64 1.14 -6.26 -4.47
C GLY A 64 -0.16 -7.06 -4.63
N TYR A 65 -0.88 -7.27 -3.53
CA TYR A 65 -2.13 -8.02 -3.50
C TYR A 65 -3.21 -7.38 -4.37
N THR A 66 -3.42 -6.08 -4.20
CA THR A 66 -4.40 -5.31 -4.98
C THR A 66 -3.99 -5.22 -6.45
N MET A 67 -2.69 -5.11 -6.75
CA MET A 67 -2.20 -5.10 -8.13
C MET A 67 -2.42 -6.45 -8.82
N LYS A 68 -2.28 -7.59 -8.12
CA LYS A 68 -2.61 -8.93 -8.63
C LYS A 68 -4.09 -9.06 -9.00
N HIS A 69 -4.98 -8.44 -8.23
CA HIS A 69 -6.43 -8.50 -8.42
C HIS A 69 -7.00 -7.38 -9.33
N ASP A 70 -6.12 -6.53 -9.89
CA ASP A 70 -6.50 -5.33 -10.66
C ASP A 70 -7.34 -4.30 -9.86
N GLU A 71 -7.27 -4.37 -8.52
CA GLU A 71 -7.97 -3.52 -7.55
C GLU A 71 -7.07 -2.41 -6.97
N HIS A 72 -5.81 -2.34 -7.41
CA HIS A 72 -4.95 -1.22 -7.04
C HIS A 72 -5.58 0.08 -7.54
N VAL A 73 -5.64 1.11 -6.69
CA VAL A 73 -6.35 2.36 -6.98
C VAL A 73 -5.87 2.95 -8.31
N LYS A 74 -6.78 3.04 -9.26
CA LYS A 74 -6.58 3.69 -10.56
C LYS A 74 -7.53 4.86 -10.67
N VAL A 75 -7.36 5.68 -11.71
CA VAL A 75 -8.31 6.75 -12.02
C VAL A 75 -9.58 6.13 -12.62
N ASP A 76 -10.43 5.57 -11.75
CA ASP A 76 -11.55 4.68 -12.12
C ASP A 76 -12.60 5.34 -13.03
N VAL A 77 -12.80 6.66 -12.90
CA VAL A 77 -13.79 7.42 -13.69
C VAL A 77 -13.47 7.40 -15.18
N LEU A 78 -12.18 7.41 -15.54
CA LEU A 78 -11.74 7.32 -16.94
C LEU A 78 -11.56 5.87 -17.37
N TYR A 79 -11.07 5.03 -16.46
CA TYR A 79 -10.71 3.65 -16.73
C TYR A 79 -11.90 2.76 -17.11
N THR A 80 -13.05 3.00 -16.48
CA THR A 80 -14.30 2.25 -16.72
C THR A 80 -14.80 2.36 -18.17
N LYS A 81 -14.53 3.46 -18.87
CA LYS A 81 -14.97 3.72 -20.26
C LYS A 81 -13.96 3.24 -21.32
N PHE A 82 -12.81 2.74 -20.92
CA PHE A 82 -11.74 2.37 -21.85
C PHE A 82 -11.94 0.97 -22.44
N SER A 83 -11.65 0.83 -23.73
CA SER A 83 -11.56 -0.48 -24.37
C SER A 83 -10.38 -1.29 -23.81
N PRO A 84 -10.36 -2.64 -23.93
CA PRO A 84 -9.28 -3.47 -23.40
C PRO A 84 -7.88 -3.04 -23.85
N LYS A 85 -7.74 -2.59 -25.10
CA LYS A 85 -6.48 -2.07 -25.65
C LYS A 85 -6.03 -0.77 -24.97
N ARG A 86 -6.98 0.15 -24.70
CA ARG A 86 -6.68 1.41 -24.02
C ARG A 86 -6.30 1.18 -22.56
N LYS A 87 -6.99 0.27 -21.86
CA LYS A 87 -6.60 -0.14 -20.49
C LYS A 87 -5.16 -0.68 -20.48
N LEU A 88 -4.82 -1.60 -21.37
CA LEU A 88 -3.46 -2.13 -21.45
C LEU A 88 -2.41 -1.03 -21.68
N LEU A 89 -2.64 -0.13 -22.63
CA LEU A 89 -1.74 0.99 -22.91
C LEU A 89 -1.59 1.92 -21.71
N THR A 90 -2.69 2.27 -21.03
CA THR A 90 -2.65 3.12 -19.84
C THR A 90 -1.92 2.45 -18.68
N ASN A 91 -2.14 1.15 -18.44
CA ASN A 91 -1.39 0.39 -17.43
C ASN A 91 0.11 0.42 -17.73
N ILE A 92 0.52 0.10 -18.98
CA ILE A 92 1.94 0.08 -19.37
C ILE A 92 2.55 1.49 -19.22
N PHE A 93 1.88 2.51 -19.74
CA PHE A 93 2.37 3.88 -19.69
C PHE A 93 2.45 4.39 -18.25
N GLY A 94 1.43 4.17 -17.43
CA GLY A 94 1.42 4.53 -16.01
C GLY A 94 2.55 3.85 -15.24
N THR A 95 2.78 2.55 -15.49
CA THR A 95 3.90 1.84 -14.86
C THR A 95 5.24 2.45 -15.26
N ILE A 96 5.49 2.67 -16.56
CA ILE A 96 6.79 3.13 -17.06
C ILE A 96 7.07 4.59 -16.73
N PHE A 97 6.10 5.48 -16.86
CA PHE A 97 6.31 6.92 -16.75
C PHE A 97 5.91 7.52 -15.41
N MET A 98 5.16 6.79 -14.58
CA MET A 98 4.75 7.25 -13.26
C MET A 98 5.37 6.39 -12.15
N LEU A 99 5.13 5.07 -12.17
CA LEU A 99 5.62 4.19 -11.10
C LEU A 99 7.15 4.08 -11.06
N PHE A 100 7.78 3.72 -12.18
CA PHE A 100 9.25 3.54 -12.21
C PHE A 100 10.02 4.83 -11.85
N PRO A 101 9.70 6.01 -12.41
CA PRO A 101 10.38 7.25 -12.04
C PRO A 101 10.15 7.61 -10.57
N PHE A 102 8.94 7.38 -10.05
CA PHE A 102 8.66 7.61 -8.63
C PHE A 102 9.47 6.68 -7.73
N CYS A 103 9.58 5.39 -8.06
CA CYS A 103 10.43 4.45 -7.33
C CYS A 103 11.90 4.86 -7.38
N LEU A 104 12.41 5.24 -8.55
CA LEU A 104 13.79 5.72 -8.71
C LEU A 104 14.04 6.99 -7.92
N PHE A 105 13.09 7.92 -7.91
CA PHE A 105 13.14 9.14 -7.12
C PHE A 105 13.24 8.82 -5.62
N ILE A 106 12.36 7.94 -5.11
CA ILE A 106 12.43 7.50 -3.70
C ILE A 106 13.78 6.86 -3.41
N ILE A 107 14.25 5.93 -4.23
CA ILE A 107 15.54 5.25 -4.02
C ILE A 107 16.68 6.27 -3.95
N TYR A 108 16.73 7.21 -4.90
CA TYR A 108 17.79 8.21 -4.97
C TYR A 108 17.88 9.05 -3.70
N TYR A 109 16.75 9.59 -3.22
CA TYR A 109 16.73 10.43 -2.00
C TYR A 109 16.80 9.62 -0.69
N SER A 110 16.43 8.33 -0.71
CA SER A 110 16.47 7.49 0.49
C SER A 110 17.85 6.85 0.71
N ILE A 111 18.75 6.88 -0.29
CA ILE A 111 20.09 6.31 -0.16
C ILE A 111 20.89 6.98 0.95
N ASP A 112 20.91 8.31 1.02
CA ASP A 112 21.68 9.04 2.05
C ASP A 112 21.19 8.76 3.47
N PHE A 113 19.89 8.47 3.61
CA PHE A 113 19.29 8.07 4.89
C PHE A 113 19.72 6.67 5.34
N PHE A 114 19.84 5.72 4.40
CA PHE A 114 20.17 4.32 4.70
C PHE A 114 21.67 4.02 4.71
N LEU A 115 22.42 4.66 3.83
CA LEU A 115 23.86 4.52 3.67
C LEU A 115 24.49 5.89 3.95
N PRO A 116 24.76 6.22 5.22
CA PRO A 116 25.50 7.43 5.56
C PRO A 116 26.94 7.26 5.07
N LEU A 117 27.19 7.65 3.83
CA LEU A 117 28.53 7.76 3.22
C LEU A 117 29.04 9.20 3.34
#